data_AF-A0AAW8DDM5-F1
#
_entry.id   AF-A0AAW8DDM5-F1
#
_cell.length_a   1.000
_cell.length_b   1.000
_cell.length_c   1.000
_cell.angle_alpha   90.00
_cell.angle_beta   90.00
_cell.angle_gamma   90.00
#
_symmetry.space_group_name_H-M   'P 1'
#
loop_
_entity.id
_entity.type
_entity.pdbx_description
1 polymer ?
#
loop_
_entity_poly.entity_id
_entity_poly.type
_entity_poly.pdbx_seq_one_letter_code
_entity_poly.pdbx_strand_id
1 'polypeptide(L)'
;MSIHEALLKQASVTATEATLVAKFEIEGNIPGSGAYVVGLVAATPDYSSQRRLGIEFMNGEAIAFFSFNHDQSAEENYDLKGVEHSGNTITGHFPLSAINGLGKGHVMTAFSEADGREFQSGVTVEESL
;
A
#
# COMPACT_ATOMS: atom_id res chain seq x y z
N MET A 1 -18.15 4.52 15.30
CA MET A 1 -17.79 5.17 14.03
C MET A 1 -18.11 4.20 12.91
N SER A 2 -18.62 4.70 11.79
CA SER A 2 -19.03 3.85 10.67
C SER A 2 -17.80 3.58 9.82
N ILE A 3 -17.34 2.33 9.78
CA ILE A 3 -16.21 1.85 8.98
C ILE A 3 -16.32 2.13 7.47
N HIS A 4 -17.49 2.58 6.98
CA HIS A 4 -17.72 2.98 5.60
C HIS A 4 -16.95 4.24 5.14
N GLU A 5 -16.17 4.89 6.01
CA GLU A 5 -15.51 6.17 5.72
C GLU A 5 -14.07 6.05 5.21
N ALA A 6 -13.55 4.87 4.89
CA ALA A 6 -12.16 4.69 4.43
C ALA A 6 -11.96 3.56 3.41
N LEU A 7 -12.98 3.25 2.58
CA LEU A 7 -12.85 2.22 1.55
C LEU A 7 -11.95 2.69 0.41
N LEU A 8 -10.99 1.88 -0.03
CA LEU A 8 -10.26 2.08 -1.28
C LEU A 8 -11.24 2.16 -2.45
N LYS A 9 -11.25 3.33 -3.09
CA LYS A 9 -11.98 3.63 -4.31
C LYS A 9 -11.12 3.37 -5.54
N GLN A 10 -9.86 3.77 -5.48
CA GLN A 10 -8.89 3.61 -6.56
C GLN A 10 -7.49 3.48 -5.98
N ALA A 11 -6.64 2.73 -6.67
CA ALA A 11 -5.22 2.69 -6.42
C ALA A 11 -4.47 2.83 -7.75
N SER A 12 -3.36 3.55 -7.74
CA SER A 12 -2.49 3.71 -8.92
C SER A 12 -1.04 3.72 -8.50
N VAL A 13 -0.17 3.25 -9.39
CA VAL A 13 1.28 3.31 -9.22
C VAL A 13 1.95 3.94 -10.43
N THR A 14 2.95 4.77 -10.15
CA THR A 14 3.87 5.30 -11.17
C THR A 14 5.30 5.06 -10.72
N ALA A 15 6.16 4.63 -11.64
CA ALA A 15 7.59 4.53 -11.37
C ALA A 15 8.35 5.75 -11.88
N THR A 16 9.34 6.17 -11.10
CA THR A 16 10.45 7.04 -11.51
C THR A 16 11.75 6.24 -11.48
N GLU A 17 12.90 6.85 -11.77
CA GLU A 17 14.19 6.14 -11.77
C GLU A 17 14.53 5.44 -10.43
N ALA A 18 14.06 5.96 -9.29
CA ALA A 18 14.41 5.44 -7.97
C ALA A 18 13.20 5.15 -7.05
N THR A 19 12.01 5.63 -7.40
CA THR A 19 10.84 5.62 -6.50
C THR A 19 9.63 5.06 -7.21
N LEU A 20 8.94 4.14 -6.53
CA LEU A 20 7.59 3.72 -6.83
C LEU A 20 6.62 4.60 -6.03
N VAL A 21 5.84 5.41 -6.72
CA VAL A 21 4.82 6.26 -6.11
C VAL A 21 3.49 5.52 -6.14
N ALA A 22 3.03 5.08 -4.97
CA ALA A 22 1.73 4.45 -4.80
C ALA A 22 0.72 5.47 -4.28
N LYS A 23 -0.37 5.69 -5.02
CA LYS A 23 -1.46 6.58 -4.62
C LYS A 23 -2.70 5.74 -4.33
N PHE A 24 -3.31 5.97 -3.18
CA PHE A 24 -4.55 5.36 -2.75
C PHE A 24 -5.59 6.45 -2.56
N GLU A 25 -6.70 6.34 -3.28
CA GLU A 25 -7.88 7.17 -3.06
C GLU A 25 -8.88 6.37 -2.24
N ILE A 26 -9.28 6.91 -1.10
CA ILE A 26 -10.29 6.33 -0.22
C ILE A 26 -11.61 7.11 -0.32
N GLU A 27 -12.71 6.44 -0.04
CA GLU A 27 -13.95 7.10 0.35
C GLU A 27 -13.72 7.74 1.72
N GLY A 28 -14.28 8.93 1.98
CA GLY A 28 -14.16 9.61 3.27
C GLY A 28 -12.72 10.05 3.62
N ASN A 29 -12.25 9.72 4.82
CA ASN A 29 -10.95 10.11 5.36
C ASN A 29 -10.34 8.96 6.18
N ILE A 30 -9.04 9.05 6.48
CA ILE A 30 -8.36 8.11 7.37
C ILE A 30 -9.09 8.09 8.73
N PRO A 31 -9.41 6.91 9.29
CA PRO A 31 -10.10 6.82 10.56
C PRO A 31 -9.34 7.53 11.69
N GLY A 32 -10.00 8.46 12.37
CA GLY A 32 -9.41 9.21 13.51
C GLY A 32 -9.25 8.40 14.79
N SER A 33 -9.65 7.12 14.80
CA SER A 33 -9.44 6.20 15.91
C SER A 33 -9.25 4.77 15.40
N GLY A 34 -8.37 4.02 16.05
CA GLY A 34 -8.08 2.62 15.69
C GLY A 34 -6.94 2.51 14.69
N ALA A 35 -6.69 1.28 14.24
CA ALA A 35 -5.64 0.97 13.26
C ALA A 35 -6.24 0.92 11.85
N TYR A 36 -5.54 1.49 10.88
CA TYR A 36 -5.91 1.43 9.46
C TYR A 36 -4.68 1.22 8.61
N VAL A 37 -4.70 0.24 7.71
CA VAL A 37 -3.60 -0.05 6.79
C VAL A 37 -4.10 0.09 5.37
N VAL A 38 -3.31 0.72 4.50
CA VAL A 38 -3.47 0.63 3.04
C VAL A 38 -2.17 0.16 2.43
N GLY A 39 -2.27 -0.58 1.33
CA GLY A 39 -1.07 -1.11 0.71
C GLY A 39 -1.30 -1.79 -0.62
N LEU A 40 -0.20 -2.30 -1.15
CA LEU A 40 -0.14 -3.07 -2.37
C LEU A 40 0.31 -4.49 -2.05
N VAL A 41 -0.29 -5.46 -2.73
CA VAL A 41 0.26 -6.79 -2.90
C VAL A 41 0.69 -6.92 -4.36
N ALA A 42 1.96 -7.23 -4.57
CA ALA A 42 2.53 -7.44 -5.88
C ALA A 42 3.18 -8.83 -5.95
N ALA A 43 3.00 -9.55 -7.06
CA ALA A 43 3.47 -10.92 -7.21
C ALA A 43 3.96 -11.21 -8.63
N THR A 44 4.85 -12.20 -8.77
CA THR A 44 5.19 -12.76 -10.09
C THR A 44 3.94 -13.37 -10.74
N PRO A 45 3.91 -13.52 -12.09
CA PRO A 45 2.75 -14.07 -12.79
C PRO A 45 2.30 -15.45 -12.30
N ASP A 46 3.25 -16.25 -11.78
CA ASP A 46 3.04 -17.58 -11.24
C ASP A 46 2.86 -17.61 -9.72
N TYR A 47 2.81 -16.43 -9.08
CA TYR A 47 2.70 -16.26 -7.62
C TYR A 47 3.82 -16.92 -6.79
N SER A 48 4.94 -17.29 -7.42
CA SER A 48 6.09 -17.87 -6.72
C SER A 48 6.82 -16.88 -5.82
N SER A 49 6.75 -15.59 -6.15
CA SER A 49 7.29 -14.49 -5.36
C SER A 49 6.23 -13.44 -5.07
N GLN A 50 6.21 -12.94 -3.83
CA GLN A 50 5.26 -11.91 -3.40
C GLN A 50 5.95 -10.79 -2.61
N ARG A 51 5.48 -9.57 -2.82
CA ARG A 51 5.82 -8.36 -2.09
C ARG A 51 4.55 -7.76 -1.53
N ARG A 52 4.60 -7.31 -0.28
CA ARG A 52 3.54 -6.55 0.36
C ARG A 52 4.10 -5.20 0.76
N LEU A 53 3.53 -4.12 0.26
CA LEU A 53 3.93 -2.75 0.59
C LEU A 53 2.79 -2.15 1.41
N GLY A 54 3.09 -1.46 2.50
CA GLY A 54 2.07 -0.99 3.43
C GLY A 54 2.39 0.35 4.05
N ILE A 55 1.32 1.11 4.32
CA ILE A 55 1.31 2.30 5.17
C ILE A 55 0.28 2.01 6.27
N GLU A 56 0.72 2.08 7.52
CA GLU A 56 -0.15 1.91 8.68
C GLU A 56 -0.39 3.26 9.36
N PHE A 57 -1.66 3.49 9.71
CA PHE A 57 -2.15 4.63 10.44
C PHE A 57 -2.71 4.18 11.79
N MET A 58 -2.46 4.97 12.82
CA MET A 58 -3.05 4.82 14.14
C MET A 58 -3.69 6.14 14.55
N ASN A 59 -4.99 6.11 14.78
CA ASN A 59 -5.77 7.31 15.14
C ASN A 59 -5.58 8.48 14.15
N GLY A 60 -5.52 8.19 12.85
CA GLY A 60 -5.39 9.18 11.78
C GLY A 60 -3.95 9.57 11.42
N GLU A 61 -2.96 9.15 12.20
CA GLU A 61 -1.55 9.49 11.98
C GLU A 61 -0.77 8.30 11.43
N ALA A 62 0.10 8.53 10.43
CA ALA A 62 0.97 7.48 9.89
C ALA A 62 1.98 7.02 10.96
N ILE A 63 2.06 5.72 11.21
CA ILE A 63 2.96 5.12 12.20
C ILE A 63 3.93 4.09 11.63
N ALA A 64 3.63 3.50 10.46
CA ALA A 64 4.54 2.61 9.76
C ALA A 64 4.48 2.81 8.24
N PHE A 65 5.63 2.62 7.60
CA PHE A 65 5.79 2.64 6.15
C PHE A 65 6.80 1.56 5.79
N PHE A 66 6.37 0.51 5.09
CA PHE A 66 7.16 -0.72 5.01
C PHE A 66 6.94 -1.49 3.71
N SER A 67 7.88 -2.39 3.40
CA SER A 67 7.65 -3.50 2.49
C SER A 67 8.03 -4.82 3.14
N PHE A 68 7.36 -5.89 2.75
CA PHE A 68 7.62 -7.24 3.18
C PHE A 68 7.86 -8.11 1.95
N ASN A 69 8.99 -8.81 1.96
CA ASN A 69 9.35 -9.80 0.96
C ASN A 69 9.07 -11.19 1.52
N HIS A 70 8.04 -11.86 1.00
CA HIS A 70 7.66 -13.21 1.44
C HIS A 70 8.76 -14.25 1.20
N ASP A 71 9.54 -14.10 0.12
CA ASP A 71 10.59 -15.04 -0.28
C ASP A 71 11.76 -15.03 0.72
N GLN A 72 12.03 -13.86 1.29
CA GLN A 72 13.12 -13.65 2.26
C GLN A 72 12.63 -13.63 3.71
N SER A 73 11.31 -13.68 3.93
CA SER A 73 10.68 -13.45 5.24
C SER A 73 11.24 -12.20 5.93
N ALA A 74 11.43 -11.14 5.14
CA ALA A 74 12.11 -9.92 5.56
C ALA A 74 11.18 -8.72 5.40
N GLU A 75 11.06 -7.95 6.48
CA GLU A 75 10.43 -6.64 6.49
C GLU A 75 11.50 -5.55 6.37
N GLU A 76 11.24 -4.57 5.51
CA GLU A 76 12.01 -3.35 5.42
C GLU A 76 11.13 -2.17 5.82
N ASN A 77 11.56 -1.43 6.82
CA ASN A 77 10.89 -0.23 7.31
C ASN A 77 11.54 1.03 6.73
N TYR A 78 10.72 1.99 6.34
CA TYR A 78 11.12 3.23 5.68
C TYR A 78 10.82 4.45 6.55
N ASP A 79 11.42 5.61 6.22
CA ASP A 79 11.12 6.87 6.91
C ASP A 79 9.69 7.33 6.56
N LEU A 80 8.89 7.66 7.58
CA LEU A 80 7.51 8.14 7.43
C LEU A 80 7.40 9.42 6.59
N LYS A 81 8.49 10.15 6.36
CA LYS A 81 8.54 11.25 5.38
C LYS A 81 8.21 10.81 3.95
N GLY A 82 8.30 9.51 3.65
CA GLY A 82 7.84 8.95 2.38
C GLY A 82 6.32 8.84 2.26
N VAL A 83 5.57 9.18 3.31
CA VAL A 83 4.11 9.14 3.33
C VAL A 83 3.56 10.56 3.32
N GLU A 84 2.69 10.85 2.37
CA GLU A 84 1.89 12.06 2.32
C GLU A 84 0.41 11.68 2.37
N HIS A 85 -0.40 12.43 3.11
CA HIS A 85 -1.84 12.28 3.03
C HIS A 85 -2.53 13.64 3.08
N SER A 86 -3.61 13.77 2.31
CA SER A 86 -4.43 14.99 2.27
C SER A 86 -5.86 14.62 1.92
N GLY A 87 -6.78 14.89 2.85
CA GLY A 87 -8.18 14.48 2.75
C GLY A 87 -8.31 12.98 2.53
N ASN A 88 -8.79 12.62 1.34
CA ASN A 88 -9.10 11.25 0.96
C ASN A 88 -8.00 10.57 0.10
N THR A 89 -6.82 11.17 0.01
CA THR A 89 -5.70 10.66 -0.77
C THR A 89 -4.53 10.34 0.16
N ILE A 90 -3.97 9.14 0.00
CA ILE A 90 -2.74 8.69 0.66
C ILE A 90 -1.71 8.39 -0.43
N THR A 91 -0.50 8.89 -0.28
CA THR A 91 0.61 8.68 -1.21
C THR A 91 1.79 8.08 -0.45
N GLY A 92 2.31 6.95 -0.94
CA GLY A 92 3.54 6.33 -0.47
C GLY A 92 4.64 6.39 -1.52
N HIS A 93 5.79 6.95 -1.15
CA HIS A 93 6.99 7.05 -1.97
C HIS A 93 7.96 5.90 -1.63
N PHE A 94 7.66 4.71 -2.13
CA PHE A 94 8.47 3.52 -1.86
C PHE A 94 9.74 3.54 -2.71
N PRO A 95 10.87 3.01 -2.22
CA PRO A 95 12.01 2.78 -3.09
C PRO A 95 11.62 1.75 -4.16
N LEU A 96 12.09 1.93 -5.40
CA LEU A 96 11.76 1.02 -6.50
C LEU A 96 12.22 -0.43 -6.20
N SER A 97 13.23 -0.59 -5.34
CA SER A 97 13.67 -1.89 -4.84
C SER A 97 12.60 -2.70 -4.11
N ALA A 98 11.55 -2.07 -3.59
CA ALA A 98 10.45 -2.74 -2.90
C ALA A 98 9.67 -3.72 -3.81
N ILE A 99 9.74 -3.52 -5.14
CA ILE A 99 9.12 -4.40 -6.14
C ILE A 99 10.14 -5.15 -7.01
N ASN A 100 11.43 -5.11 -6.65
CA ASN A 100 12.46 -5.81 -7.42
C ASN A 100 12.26 -7.34 -7.39
N GLY A 101 12.51 -7.96 -8.54
CA GLY A 101 12.42 -9.41 -8.72
C GLY A 101 11.05 -9.92 -9.18
N LEU A 102 10.03 -9.06 -9.28
CA LEU A 102 8.70 -9.47 -9.76
C LEU A 102 8.63 -9.69 -11.27
N GLY A 103 9.58 -9.13 -12.02
CA GLY A 103 9.67 -9.28 -13.47
C GLY A 103 8.56 -8.57 -14.26
N LYS A 104 8.55 -8.79 -15.57
CA LYS A 104 7.51 -8.26 -16.46
C LYS A 104 6.22 -9.07 -16.31
N GLY A 105 5.07 -8.38 -16.41
CA GLY A 105 3.76 -9.00 -16.30
C GLY A 105 3.38 -9.43 -14.88
N HIS A 106 4.03 -8.84 -13.88
CA HIS A 106 3.64 -9.02 -12.49
C HIS A 106 2.18 -8.63 -12.27
N VAL A 107 1.59 -9.16 -11.21
CA VAL A 107 0.23 -8.82 -10.79
C VAL A 107 0.34 -7.87 -9.62
N MET A 108 -0.38 -6.75 -9.65
CA MET A 108 -0.48 -5.81 -8.54
C MET A 108 -1.94 -5.55 -8.16
N THR A 109 -2.23 -5.62 -6.86
CA THR A 109 -3.55 -5.28 -6.30
C THR A 109 -3.37 -4.45 -5.03
N ALA A 110 -4.36 -3.63 -4.71
CA ALA A 110 -4.40 -2.88 -3.46
C ALA A 110 -5.29 -3.57 -2.43
N PHE A 111 -4.99 -3.30 -1.16
CA PHE A 111 -5.73 -3.80 -0.01
C PHE A 111 -5.86 -2.71 1.06
N SER A 112 -6.88 -2.86 1.90
CA SER A 112 -7.01 -2.10 3.14
C SER A 112 -7.35 -3.02 4.32
N GLU A 113 -6.86 -2.68 5.50
CA GLU A 113 -7.18 -3.36 6.76
C GLU A 113 -7.64 -2.34 7.80
N ALA A 114 -8.53 -2.75 8.69
CA ALA A 114 -9.00 -1.95 9.80
C ALA A 114 -9.01 -2.79 11.09
N ASP A 115 -8.39 -2.28 12.15
CA ASP A 115 -8.27 -2.94 13.46
C ASP A 115 -7.78 -4.40 13.36
N GLY A 116 -6.78 -4.63 12.50
CA GLY A 116 -6.17 -5.95 12.28
C GLY A 116 -7.04 -6.94 11.49
N ARG A 117 -8.08 -6.46 10.81
CA ARG A 117 -8.95 -7.28 9.95
C ARG A 117 -8.85 -6.79 8.51
N GLU A 118 -8.79 -7.74 7.58
CA GLU A 118 -8.92 -7.43 6.16
C GLU A 118 -10.25 -6.70 5.93
N PHE A 119 -10.14 -5.51 5.34
CA PHE A 119 -11.27 -4.63 5.09
C PHE A 119 -11.63 -4.64 3.60
N GLN A 120 -10.62 -4.57 2.72
CA GLN A 120 -10.74 -4.84 1.29
C GLN A 120 -9.47 -5.52 0.77
N SER A 121 -9.62 -6.38 -0.24
CA SER A 121 -8.52 -7.04 -0.94
C SER A 121 -8.81 -7.14 -2.43
N GLY A 122 -7.75 -7.27 -3.24
CA GLY A 122 -7.89 -7.47 -4.68
C GLY A 122 -8.37 -6.24 -5.46
N VAL A 123 -8.24 -5.03 -4.89
CA VAL A 123 -8.62 -3.79 -5.60
C VAL A 123 -7.65 -3.59 -6.76
N THR A 124 -8.18 -3.34 -7.96
CA THR A 124 -7.35 -3.13 -9.17
C THR A 124 -6.46 -1.91 -9.01
N VAL A 125 -5.20 -2.05 -9.45
CA VAL A 125 -4.20 -0.98 -9.46
C VAL A 125 -3.97 -0.55 -10.89
N GLU A 126 -4.06 0.75 -11.15
CA GLU A 126 -3.64 1.33 -12.42
C GLU A 126 -2.12 1.49 -12.44
N GLU A 127 -1.44 0.78 -13.34
CA GLU A 127 0.01 0.75 -13.41
C GLU A 127 0.54 1.62 -14.58
N SER A 128 1.43 2.57 -14.26
CA SER A 128 2.23 3.34 -15.21
C SER A 128 3.72 3.18 -14.87
N LEU A 129 4.22 1.95 -15.06
CA LEU A 129 5.58 1.50 -14.67
C LEU A 129 6.57 1.46 -15.85
#